data_AF-A0A7I3Z1K1-F1
#
_entry.id   AF-A0A7I3Z1K1-F1
#
_cell.length_a   1.000
_cell.length_b   1.000
_cell.length_c   1.000
_cell.angle_alpha   90.00
_cell.angle_beta   90.00
_cell.angle_gamma   90.00
#
_symmetry.space_group_name_H-M   'P 1'
#
loop_
_entity.id
_entity.type
_entity.pdbx_description
1 polymer ?
#
loop_
_entity_poly.entity_id
_entity_poly.type
_entity_poly.pdbx_seq_one_letter_code
_entity_poly.pdbx_strand_id
1 'polypeptide(L)'
;MTNLLELFTKCLFMVWRFLKDFQKGLFFKNLNHYDSHIEVIGTSTKRQEINRDIWRQCEIYVGEMKNMLKKKDILNRNQCTSICKKLFIVMDIFRHLVTHSNKDLECGLIFCELFLLVKKIGLLVKNCEESNWCQVAIFQMNNKETFRELLMDLKCCYDVVIEILLNQNPKEFEGFSFAIFDVATFDEVEGDEKSLCDKLNHAIGDDNFEHFGLANYLLQRLKDLC
;
A
#
# COMPACT_ATOMS: atom_id res chain seq x y z
N MET A 1 29.69 -11.12 -2.74
CA MET A 1 29.65 -10.71 -1.31
C MET A 1 28.91 -9.39 -1.12
N THR A 2 28.91 -8.49 -2.10
CA THR A 2 28.24 -7.18 -2.08
C THR A 2 26.71 -7.25 -2.05
N ASN A 3 26.06 -8.13 -2.82
CA ASN A 3 24.59 -8.27 -2.84
C ASN A 3 24.02 -8.73 -1.48
N LEU A 4 24.73 -9.63 -0.77
CA LEU A 4 24.24 -10.15 0.51
C LEU A 4 24.19 -9.04 1.57
N LEU A 5 25.18 -8.14 1.57
CA LEU A 5 25.25 -7.01 2.51
C LEU A 5 24.18 -5.97 2.21
N GLU A 6 23.89 -5.72 0.93
CA GLU A 6 22.84 -4.79 0.49
C GLU A 6 21.44 -5.32 0.82
N LEU A 7 21.18 -6.61 0.54
CA LEU A 7 19.96 -7.30 0.95
C LEU A 7 19.83 -7.29 2.48
N PHE A 8 20.90 -7.54 3.22
CA PHE A 8 20.90 -7.50 4.69
C PHE A 8 20.60 -6.09 5.22
N THR A 9 21.06 -5.05 4.53
CA THR A 9 20.79 -3.64 4.90
C THR A 9 19.33 -3.26 4.60
N LYS A 10 18.79 -3.67 3.44
CA LYS A 10 17.37 -3.51 3.08
C LYS A 10 16.48 -4.27 4.06
N CYS A 11 16.84 -5.51 4.40
CA CYS A 11 16.16 -6.33 5.41
C CYS A 11 16.25 -5.75 6.82
N LEU A 12 17.41 -5.23 7.24
CA LEU A 12 17.56 -4.54 8.52
C LEU A 12 16.69 -3.27 8.59
N PHE A 13 16.57 -2.52 7.49
CA PHE A 13 15.73 -1.33 7.43
C PHE A 13 14.23 -1.69 7.51
N MET A 14 13.82 -2.75 6.81
CA MET A 14 12.45 -3.31 6.91
C MET A 14 12.16 -3.84 8.31
N VAL A 15 13.05 -4.65 8.89
CA VAL A 15 12.93 -5.18 10.26
C VAL A 15 12.94 -4.05 11.30
N TRP A 16 13.73 -3.00 11.10
CA TRP A 16 13.76 -1.83 11.99
C TRP A 16 12.46 -1.03 11.93
N ARG A 17 11.89 -0.82 10.73
CA ARG A 17 10.56 -0.19 10.57
C ARG A 17 9.45 -1.04 11.15
N PHE A 18 9.48 -2.35 10.91
CA PHE A 18 8.62 -3.32 11.56
C PHE A 18 8.69 -3.16 13.07
N LEU A 19 9.88 -3.22 13.68
CA LEU A 19 10.04 -3.08 15.13
C LEU A 19 9.64 -1.70 15.69
N LYS A 20 9.68 -0.63 14.88
CA LYS A 20 9.34 0.74 15.28
C LYS A 20 7.83 1.01 15.25
N ASP A 21 7.11 0.50 14.24
CA ASP A 21 5.65 0.65 14.11
C ASP A 21 4.89 -0.44 14.91
N PHE A 22 5.56 -1.53 15.25
CA PHE A 22 4.98 -2.69 15.89
C PHE A 22 5.23 -2.64 17.39
N GLN A 23 4.29 -2.07 18.13
CA GLN A 23 4.10 -2.44 19.52
C GLN A 23 4.00 -3.98 19.57
N LYS A 24 5.07 -4.63 20.06
CA LYS A 24 5.22 -6.08 20.25
C LYS A 24 3.96 -6.76 20.82
N GLY A 25 3.14 -6.04 21.59
CA GLY A 25 1.90 -6.55 22.18
C GLY A 25 0.77 -6.86 21.18
N LEU A 26 0.64 -6.14 20.05
CA LEU A 26 -0.52 -6.29 19.16
C LEU A 26 -0.39 -7.53 18.25
N PHE A 27 0.83 -7.87 17.85
CA PHE A 27 1.10 -9.05 17.04
C PHE A 27 1.02 -10.35 17.82
N PHE A 28 1.58 -10.40 19.03
CA PHE A 28 1.38 -11.56 19.90
C PHE A 28 -0.09 -11.69 20.32
N LYS A 29 -0.85 -10.60 20.50
CA LYS A 29 -2.31 -10.67 20.71
C LYS A 29 -3.06 -11.27 19.53
N ASN A 30 -2.74 -10.84 18.31
CA ASN A 30 -3.40 -11.35 17.10
C ASN A 30 -2.97 -12.79 16.77
N LEU A 31 -1.74 -13.20 17.07
CA LEU A 31 -1.30 -14.60 17.00
C LEU A 31 -1.93 -15.47 18.10
N ASN A 32 -2.03 -14.98 19.34
CA ASN A 32 -2.64 -15.72 20.45
C ASN A 32 -4.16 -15.84 20.34
N HIS A 33 -4.83 -15.01 19.52
CA HIS A 33 -6.24 -15.22 19.19
C HIS A 33 -6.46 -16.48 18.34
N TYR A 34 -5.44 -16.97 17.64
CA TYR A 34 -5.47 -18.21 16.87
C TYR A 34 -5.16 -19.47 17.69
N ASP A 35 -4.89 -19.35 19.00
CA ASP A 35 -4.31 -20.44 19.80
C ASP A 35 -5.21 -20.96 20.94
N SER A 36 -6.29 -21.67 20.57
CA SER A 36 -6.89 -22.71 21.42
C SER A 36 -6.79 -24.11 20.83
N HIS A 37 -6.07 -24.28 19.72
CA HIS A 37 -5.99 -25.55 18.99
C HIS A 37 -4.59 -25.98 18.54
N ILE A 38 -3.52 -25.29 18.92
CA ILE A 38 -2.16 -25.70 18.53
C ILE A 38 -1.37 -26.19 19.75
N GLU A 39 -1.82 -27.32 20.30
CA GLU A 39 -0.91 -28.25 20.97
C GLU A 39 -0.38 -29.27 19.94
N VAL A 40 0.93 -29.18 19.71
CA VAL A 40 1.83 -30.17 19.12
C VAL A 40 1.77 -30.34 17.58
N ILE A 41 2.94 -30.66 16.99
CA ILE A 41 3.22 -31.11 15.61
C ILE A 41 3.59 -29.99 14.57
N GLY A 42 4.78 -30.16 13.96
CA GLY A 42 5.16 -29.72 12.61
C GLY A 42 5.48 -28.22 12.37
N THR A 43 6.65 -27.74 12.76
CA THR A 43 7.02 -26.30 12.72
C THR A 43 7.27 -25.70 11.32
N SER A 44 7.43 -26.52 10.27
CA SER A 44 7.62 -26.07 8.89
C SER A 44 6.31 -25.95 8.12
N THR A 45 5.41 -26.93 8.25
CA THR A 45 4.11 -26.98 7.54
C THR A 45 3.18 -25.84 7.96
N LYS A 46 3.11 -25.53 9.26
CA LYS A 46 2.31 -24.40 9.78
C LYS A 46 2.75 -23.03 9.28
N ARG A 47 4.05 -22.81 9.04
CA ARG A 47 4.55 -21.51 8.54
C ARG A 47 4.26 -21.29 7.06
N GLN A 48 4.28 -22.35 6.26
CA GLN A 48 3.88 -22.28 4.86
C GLN A 48 2.39 -21.95 4.73
N GLU A 49 1.56 -22.54 5.58
CA GLU A 49 0.13 -22.22 5.67
C GLU A 49 -0.09 -20.75 6.05
N ILE A 50 0.64 -20.23 7.05
CA ILE A 50 0.56 -18.81 7.45
C ILE A 50 0.89 -17.86 6.28
N ASN A 51 1.96 -18.10 5.53
CA ASN A 51 2.33 -17.21 4.41
C ASN A 51 1.29 -17.24 3.29
N ARG A 52 0.70 -18.42 3.00
CA ARG A 52 -0.40 -18.55 2.03
C ARG A 52 -1.66 -17.84 2.50
N ASP A 53 -1.95 -17.90 3.79
CA ASP A 53 -3.12 -17.20 4.35
C ASP A 53 -2.92 -15.69 4.35
N ILE A 54 -1.73 -15.19 4.68
CA ILE A 54 -1.37 -13.77 4.54
C ILE A 54 -1.53 -13.33 3.08
N TRP A 55 -1.01 -14.12 2.13
CA TRP A 55 -1.15 -13.87 0.70
C TRP A 55 -2.62 -13.76 0.27
N ARG A 56 -3.46 -14.73 0.66
CA ARG A 56 -4.91 -14.70 0.36
C ARG A 56 -5.59 -13.45 0.92
N GLN A 57 -5.21 -13.02 2.12
CA GLN A 57 -5.74 -11.77 2.69
C GLN A 57 -5.31 -10.55 1.87
N CYS A 58 -4.08 -10.50 1.39
CA CYS A 58 -3.64 -9.44 0.48
C CYS A 58 -4.49 -9.43 -0.81
N GLU A 59 -4.80 -10.59 -1.38
CA GLU A 59 -5.65 -10.69 -2.57
C GLU A 59 -7.06 -10.14 -2.32
N ILE A 60 -7.66 -10.44 -1.16
CA ILE A 60 -8.96 -9.91 -0.75
C ILE A 60 -8.92 -8.37 -0.70
N TYR A 61 -7.98 -7.80 0.07
CA TYR A 61 -7.85 -6.34 0.20
C TYR A 61 -7.62 -5.65 -1.16
N VAL A 62 -6.81 -6.24 -2.03
CA VAL A 62 -6.56 -5.75 -3.38
C VAL A 62 -7.83 -5.80 -4.24
N GLY A 63 -8.64 -6.85 -4.10
CA GLY A 63 -9.96 -6.96 -4.72
C GLY A 63 -10.92 -5.87 -4.24
N GLU A 64 -10.95 -5.58 -2.94
CA GLU A 64 -11.75 -4.50 -2.37
C GLU A 64 -11.34 -3.13 -2.92
N MET A 65 -10.04 -2.83 -2.94
CA MET A 65 -9.50 -1.58 -3.50
C MET A 65 -9.89 -1.40 -4.98
N LYS A 66 -9.83 -2.46 -5.79
CA LYS A 66 -10.29 -2.44 -7.20
C LYS A 66 -11.75 -2.03 -7.32
N ASN A 67 -12.59 -2.44 -6.37
CA ASN A 67 -14.01 -2.08 -6.37
C ASN A 67 -14.23 -0.64 -5.90
N MET A 68 -13.45 -0.16 -4.92
CA MET A 68 -13.47 1.24 -4.50
C MET A 68 -13.15 2.17 -5.68
N LEU A 69 -12.05 1.92 -6.41
CA LEU A 69 -11.61 2.75 -7.55
C LEU A 69 -12.61 2.86 -8.71
N LYS A 70 -13.64 2.02 -8.78
CA LYS A 70 -14.72 2.13 -9.78
C LYS A 70 -15.74 3.22 -9.43
N LYS A 71 -15.78 3.69 -8.18
CA LYS A 71 -16.70 4.74 -7.74
C LYS A 71 -16.33 6.09 -8.35
N LYS A 72 -17.33 6.89 -8.68
CA LYS A 72 -17.14 8.17 -9.40
C LYS A 72 -16.58 9.27 -8.49
N ASP A 73 -16.98 9.29 -7.22
CA ASP A 73 -16.77 10.44 -6.33
C ASP A 73 -15.58 10.32 -5.38
N ILE A 74 -14.49 9.67 -5.83
CA ILE A 74 -13.24 9.55 -5.06
C ILE A 74 -12.37 10.78 -5.32
N LEU A 75 -11.90 11.42 -4.25
CA LEU A 75 -10.85 12.44 -4.32
C LEU A 75 -9.47 11.78 -4.41
N ASN A 76 -8.42 12.50 -4.82
CA ASN A 76 -7.10 11.89 -5.12
C ASN A 76 -7.17 10.71 -6.11
N ARG A 77 -8.10 10.77 -7.08
CA ARG A 77 -8.39 9.64 -7.95
C ARG A 77 -7.15 9.21 -8.75
N ASN A 78 -6.36 10.18 -9.23
CA ASN A 78 -5.17 9.90 -10.01
C ASN A 78 -4.12 9.22 -9.13
N GLN A 79 -3.82 9.80 -7.96
CA GLN A 79 -2.85 9.23 -7.03
C GLN A 79 -3.27 7.84 -6.50
N CYS A 80 -4.55 7.65 -6.15
CA CYS A 80 -5.10 6.35 -5.75
C CYS A 80 -5.00 5.31 -6.89
N THR A 81 -5.33 5.72 -8.12
CA THR A 81 -5.20 4.83 -9.29
C THR A 81 -3.75 4.45 -9.54
N SER A 82 -2.84 5.41 -9.43
CA SER A 82 -1.41 5.22 -9.66
C SER A 82 -0.82 4.23 -8.65
N ILE A 83 -1.02 4.46 -7.34
CA ILE A 83 -0.50 3.57 -6.30
C ILE A 83 -1.10 2.17 -6.38
N CYS A 84 -2.39 2.03 -6.69
CA CYS A 84 -3.01 0.71 -6.86
C CYS A 84 -2.48 -0.03 -8.09
N LYS A 85 -2.22 0.66 -9.22
CA LYS A 85 -1.57 0.04 -10.39
C LYS A 85 -0.19 -0.53 -10.01
N LYS A 86 0.62 0.23 -9.27
CA LYS A 86 1.92 -0.23 -8.77
C LYS A 86 1.78 -1.41 -7.81
N LEU A 87 0.80 -1.35 -6.88
CA LEU A 87 0.51 -2.46 -5.99
C LEU A 87 0.13 -3.74 -6.76
N PHE A 88 -0.66 -3.65 -7.84
CA PHE A 88 -1.00 -4.84 -8.64
C PHE A 88 0.22 -5.50 -9.27
N ILE A 89 1.18 -4.69 -9.73
CA ILE A 89 2.47 -5.20 -10.23
C ILE A 89 3.24 -5.92 -9.10
N VAL A 90 3.30 -5.33 -7.91
CA VAL A 90 3.93 -5.99 -6.75
C VAL A 90 3.24 -7.32 -6.44
N MET A 91 1.90 -7.34 -6.43
CA MET A 91 1.12 -8.56 -6.22
C MET A 91 1.44 -9.63 -7.28
N ASP A 92 1.57 -9.27 -8.56
CA ASP A 92 1.94 -10.24 -9.60
C ASP A 92 3.32 -10.87 -9.33
N ILE A 93 4.31 -10.07 -8.91
CA ILE A 93 5.64 -10.58 -8.55
C ILE A 93 5.61 -11.47 -7.30
N PHE A 94 4.81 -11.13 -6.29
CA PHE A 94 4.62 -12.01 -5.14
C PHE A 94 3.89 -13.30 -5.50
N ARG A 95 2.98 -13.27 -6.48
CA ARG A 95 2.36 -14.49 -6.99
C ARG A 95 3.42 -15.43 -7.55
N HIS A 96 4.37 -14.92 -8.32
CA HIS A 96 5.51 -15.72 -8.81
C HIS A 96 6.32 -16.32 -7.66
N LEU A 97 6.55 -15.54 -6.59
CA LEU A 97 7.21 -16.05 -5.39
C LEU A 97 6.41 -17.20 -4.75
N VAL A 98 5.11 -17.04 -4.54
CA VAL A 98 4.25 -18.09 -3.97
C VAL A 98 4.24 -19.36 -4.83
N THR A 99 4.25 -19.24 -6.15
CA THR A 99 4.11 -20.39 -7.06
C THR A 99 5.42 -21.12 -7.34
N HIS A 100 6.57 -20.43 -7.28
CA HIS A 100 7.87 -20.98 -7.72
C HIS A 100 8.93 -21.10 -6.61
N SER A 101 8.70 -20.54 -5.41
CA SER A 101 9.65 -20.74 -4.29
C SER A 101 9.47 -22.13 -3.67
N ASN A 102 10.55 -22.91 -3.64
CA ASN A 102 10.66 -24.10 -2.79
C ASN A 102 11.10 -23.75 -1.35
N LYS A 103 11.21 -22.44 -1.02
CA LYS A 103 11.79 -21.90 0.22
C LYS A 103 10.82 -20.95 0.94
N ASP A 104 9.54 -21.31 0.97
CA ASP A 104 8.46 -20.50 1.56
C ASP A 104 8.73 -20.04 3.00
N LEU A 105 9.55 -20.76 3.77
CA LEU A 105 9.94 -20.38 5.14
C LEU A 105 10.84 -19.15 5.23
N GLU A 106 11.71 -18.90 4.23
CA GLU A 106 12.65 -17.76 4.25
C GLU A 106 11.96 -16.44 3.85
N CYS A 107 10.78 -16.50 3.23
CA CYS A 107 10.06 -15.34 2.72
C CYS A 107 8.98 -14.78 3.67
N GLY A 108 8.75 -15.37 4.84
CA GLY A 108 7.61 -14.98 5.70
C GLY A 108 7.60 -13.50 6.12
N LEU A 109 8.77 -12.91 6.35
CA LEU A 109 8.88 -11.48 6.68
C LEU A 109 8.40 -10.59 5.53
N ILE A 110 8.74 -10.94 4.28
CA ILE A 110 8.38 -10.11 3.13
C ILE A 110 6.87 -10.19 2.83
N PHE A 111 6.21 -11.32 3.13
CA PHE A 111 4.75 -11.43 3.10
C PHE A 111 4.07 -10.56 4.17
N CYS A 112 4.61 -10.52 5.38
CA CYS A 112 4.12 -9.64 6.44
C CYS A 112 4.24 -8.16 6.05
N GLU A 113 5.37 -7.75 5.47
CA GLU A 113 5.58 -6.38 4.98
C GLU A 113 4.58 -6.03 3.87
N LEU A 114 4.40 -6.93 2.89
CA LEU A 114 3.38 -6.75 1.85
C LEU A 114 1.99 -6.55 2.47
N PHE A 115 1.62 -7.35 3.45
CA PHE A 115 0.32 -7.25 4.10
C PHE A 115 0.10 -5.92 4.81
N LEU A 116 1.12 -5.42 5.51
CA LEU A 116 1.09 -4.10 6.13
C LEU A 116 0.95 -3.00 5.09
N LEU A 117 1.68 -3.08 3.98
CA LEU A 117 1.59 -2.10 2.89
C LEU A 117 0.22 -2.13 2.22
N VAL A 118 -0.30 -3.31 1.88
CA VAL A 118 -1.65 -3.49 1.32
C VAL A 118 -2.69 -2.86 2.25
N LYS A 119 -2.58 -3.07 3.56
CA LYS A 119 -3.48 -2.44 4.55
C LYS A 119 -3.35 -0.93 4.60
N LYS A 120 -2.13 -0.39 4.63
CA LYS A 120 -1.88 1.06 4.64
C LYS A 120 -2.45 1.71 3.37
N ILE A 121 -2.23 1.11 2.20
CA ILE A 121 -2.78 1.58 0.92
C ILE A 121 -4.30 1.44 0.89
N GLY A 122 -4.86 0.33 1.38
CA GLY A 122 -6.30 0.14 1.46
C GLY A 122 -6.98 1.19 2.33
N LEU A 123 -6.38 1.54 3.48
CA LEU A 123 -6.86 2.62 4.34
C LEU A 123 -6.77 3.98 3.63
N LEU A 124 -5.65 4.25 2.94
CA LEU A 124 -5.46 5.47 2.16
C LEU A 124 -6.55 5.64 1.09
N VAL A 125 -6.81 4.60 0.30
CA VAL A 125 -7.85 4.59 -0.74
C VAL A 125 -9.24 4.74 -0.12
N LYS A 126 -9.51 4.07 1.00
CA LYS A 126 -10.78 4.20 1.71
C LYS A 126 -11.03 5.62 2.21
N ASN A 127 -10.02 6.28 2.77
CA ASN A 127 -10.12 7.66 3.23
C ASN A 127 -10.41 8.65 2.09
N CYS A 128 -10.08 8.29 0.85
CA CYS A 128 -10.38 9.08 -0.33
C CYS A 128 -11.83 8.93 -0.83
N GLU A 129 -12.57 7.98 -0.26
CA GLU A 129 -13.97 7.66 -0.59
C GLU A 129 -14.96 8.12 0.51
N GLU A 130 -14.48 8.75 1.59
CA GLU A 130 -15.29 9.02 2.78
C GLU A 130 -16.51 9.90 2.46
N SER A 131 -17.68 9.55 3.04
CA SER A 131 -18.94 10.23 2.76
C SER A 131 -18.93 11.69 3.21
N ASN A 132 -18.12 12.02 4.21
CA ASN A 132 -17.86 13.40 4.58
C ASN A 132 -16.77 13.99 3.68
N TRP A 133 -17.20 14.54 2.54
CA TRP A 133 -16.28 15.04 1.53
C TRP A 133 -15.35 16.16 2.05
N CYS A 134 -15.77 16.98 3.03
CA CYS A 134 -14.92 18.02 3.61
C CYS A 134 -13.75 17.43 4.41
N GLN A 135 -13.96 16.30 5.09
CA GLN A 135 -12.87 15.57 5.76
C GLN A 135 -11.89 15.00 4.73
N VAL A 136 -12.40 14.49 3.60
CA VAL A 136 -11.55 14.01 2.51
C VAL A 136 -10.74 15.14 1.88
N ALA A 137 -11.33 16.33 1.72
CA ALA A 137 -10.63 17.51 1.24
C ALA A 137 -9.47 17.91 2.17
N ILE A 138 -9.71 17.95 3.49
CA ILE A 138 -8.65 18.18 4.49
C ILE A 138 -7.57 17.10 4.40
N PHE A 139 -7.99 15.83 4.26
CA PHE A 139 -7.08 14.71 4.11
C PHE A 139 -6.18 14.88 2.88
N GLN A 140 -6.75 15.18 1.71
CA GLN A 140 -6.01 15.43 0.46
C GLN A 140 -4.98 16.54 0.63
N MET A 141 -5.37 17.68 1.22
CA MET A 141 -4.48 18.83 1.38
C MET A 141 -3.29 18.55 2.31
N ASN A 142 -3.44 17.65 3.29
CA ASN A 142 -2.41 17.38 4.29
C ASN A 142 -1.52 16.16 3.96
N ASN A 143 -1.92 15.27 3.05
CA ASN A 143 -1.30 13.94 2.89
C ASN A 143 -0.65 13.71 1.52
N LYS A 144 -0.17 14.77 0.85
CA LYS A 144 0.54 14.65 -0.44
C LYS A 144 1.77 13.74 -0.33
N GLU A 145 2.54 13.86 0.75
CA GLU A 145 3.72 13.01 0.99
C GLU A 145 3.37 11.56 1.30
N THR A 146 2.18 11.26 1.83
CA THR A 146 1.79 9.89 2.21
C THR A 146 1.75 8.95 1.01
N PHE A 147 1.26 9.42 -0.13
CA PHE A 147 1.28 8.63 -1.38
C PHE A 147 2.72 8.34 -1.83
N ARG A 148 3.61 9.33 -1.71
CA ARG A 148 5.02 9.18 -2.09
C ARG A 148 5.74 8.19 -1.18
N GLU A 149 5.54 8.28 0.13
CA GLU A 149 6.12 7.35 1.09
C GLU A 149 5.67 5.91 0.83
N LEU A 150 4.38 5.67 0.62
CA LEU A 150 3.87 4.33 0.34
C LEU A 150 4.31 3.80 -1.02
N LEU A 151 4.46 4.64 -2.04
CA LEU A 151 5.05 4.25 -3.33
C LEU A 151 6.51 3.80 -3.17
N MET A 152 7.30 4.52 -2.36
CA MET A 152 8.68 4.16 -2.06
C MET A 152 8.77 2.85 -1.27
N ASP A 153 7.83 2.64 -0.35
CA ASP A 153 7.77 1.39 0.42
C ASP A 153 7.37 0.20 -0.48
N LEU A 154 6.43 0.39 -1.40
CA LEU A 154 6.09 -0.61 -2.43
C LEU A 154 7.29 -0.93 -3.33
N LYS A 155 8.02 0.08 -3.77
CA LYS A 155 9.24 -0.10 -4.57
C LYS A 155 10.28 -0.92 -3.81
N CYS A 156 10.50 -0.60 -2.53
CA CYS A 156 11.43 -1.36 -1.69
C CYS A 156 11.02 -2.84 -1.59
N CYS A 157 9.72 -3.09 -1.35
CA CYS A 157 9.15 -4.42 -1.29
C CYS A 157 9.34 -5.18 -2.61
N TYR A 158 9.07 -4.51 -3.75
CA TYR A 158 9.28 -5.03 -5.10
C TYR A 158 10.75 -5.42 -5.34
N ASP A 159 11.69 -4.50 -5.09
CA ASP A 159 13.12 -4.69 -5.33
C ASP A 159 13.65 -5.91 -4.56
N VAL A 160 13.22 -6.09 -3.31
CA VAL A 160 13.60 -7.24 -2.48
C VAL A 160 13.07 -8.54 -3.05
N VAL A 161 11.80 -8.60 -3.46
CA VAL A 161 11.24 -9.84 -4.01
C VAL A 161 11.86 -10.19 -5.36
N ILE A 162 12.13 -9.20 -6.21
CA ILE A 162 12.87 -9.41 -7.46
C ILE A 162 14.25 -9.98 -7.18
N GLU A 163 14.97 -9.46 -6.18
CA GLU A 163 16.28 -9.99 -5.81
C GLU A 163 16.20 -11.45 -5.31
N ILE A 164 15.18 -11.78 -4.50
CA ILE A 164 14.92 -13.16 -4.06
C ILE A 164 14.66 -14.07 -5.28
N LEU A 165 13.80 -13.65 -6.20
CA LEU A 165 13.43 -14.41 -7.38
C LEU A 165 14.60 -14.60 -8.34
N LEU A 166 15.41 -13.57 -8.58
CA LEU A 166 16.62 -13.65 -9.40
C LEU A 166 17.65 -14.61 -8.81
N ASN A 167 17.79 -14.62 -7.48
CA ASN A 167 18.70 -15.54 -6.80
C ASN A 167 18.21 -17.00 -6.84
N GLN A 168 16.90 -17.22 -6.87
CA GLN A 168 16.31 -18.55 -6.91
C GLN A 168 16.27 -19.11 -8.34
N ASN A 169 15.77 -18.32 -9.30
CA ASN A 169 15.47 -18.74 -10.67
C ASN A 169 15.97 -17.73 -11.72
N PRO A 170 17.29 -17.48 -11.82
CA PRO A 170 17.84 -16.40 -12.66
C PRO A 170 17.46 -16.50 -14.15
N LYS A 171 17.32 -17.72 -14.68
CA LYS A 171 16.98 -17.97 -16.08
C LYS A 171 15.52 -17.61 -16.43
N GLU A 172 14.62 -17.64 -15.45
CA GLU A 172 13.20 -17.35 -15.67
C GLU A 172 12.95 -15.83 -15.85
N PHE A 173 13.84 -15.01 -15.29
CA PHE A 173 13.78 -13.55 -15.33
C PHE A 173 14.77 -12.93 -16.33
N GLU A 174 15.43 -13.75 -17.15
CA GLU A 174 16.32 -13.28 -18.20
C GLU A 174 15.50 -12.56 -19.28
N GLY A 175 15.73 -11.25 -19.47
CA GLY A 175 14.95 -10.41 -20.39
C GLY A 175 13.63 -9.87 -19.82
N PHE A 176 13.35 -10.06 -18.52
CA PHE A 176 12.17 -9.48 -17.87
C PHE A 176 12.27 -7.96 -17.82
N SER A 177 11.20 -7.25 -18.20
CA SER A 177 11.12 -5.80 -18.02
C SER A 177 10.67 -5.50 -16.61
N PHE A 178 11.57 -4.95 -15.78
CA PHE A 178 11.23 -4.56 -14.43
C PHE A 178 10.35 -3.30 -14.43
N ALA A 179 9.37 -3.29 -13.54
CA ALA A 179 8.49 -2.16 -13.39
C ALA A 179 9.23 -0.93 -12.86
N ILE A 180 8.96 0.22 -13.49
CA ILE A 180 9.46 1.51 -13.04
C ILE A 180 8.51 2.03 -11.95
N PHE A 181 9.06 2.41 -10.81
CA PHE A 181 8.33 3.05 -9.70
C PHE A 181 8.73 4.53 -9.65
N ASP A 182 8.18 5.31 -10.57
CA ASP A 182 8.29 6.76 -10.50
C ASP A 182 7.46 7.30 -9.33
N VAL A 183 7.93 8.40 -8.74
CA VAL A 183 7.14 9.19 -7.80
C VAL A 183 5.88 9.66 -8.52
N ALA A 184 4.78 9.88 -7.77
CA ALA A 184 3.58 10.50 -8.31
C ALA A 184 3.97 11.71 -9.19
N THR A 185 3.53 11.68 -10.44
CA THR A 185 3.91 12.72 -11.40
C THR A 185 3.29 14.05 -10.99
N PHE A 186 3.95 15.15 -11.34
CA PHE A 186 3.40 16.48 -11.12
C PHE A 186 1.96 16.58 -11.69
N ASP A 187 1.74 16.02 -12.88
CA ASP A 187 0.45 15.99 -13.57
C ASP A 187 -0.64 15.22 -12.79
N GLU A 188 -0.29 14.11 -12.13
CA GLU A 188 -1.24 13.34 -11.31
C GLU A 188 -1.75 14.17 -10.13
N VAL A 189 -0.82 14.83 -9.41
CA VAL A 189 -1.11 15.66 -8.24
C VAL A 189 -1.89 16.91 -8.66
N GLU A 190 -1.45 17.61 -9.70
CA GLU A 190 -2.12 18.79 -10.23
C GLU A 190 -3.55 18.46 -10.68
N GLY A 191 -3.75 17.32 -11.34
CA GLY A 191 -5.08 16.86 -11.75
C GLY A 191 -6.01 16.61 -10.57
N ASP A 192 -5.50 16.02 -9.48
CA ASP A 192 -6.28 15.77 -8.27
C ASP A 192 -6.58 17.08 -7.50
N GLU A 193 -5.65 18.04 -7.47
CA GLU A 193 -5.86 19.37 -6.90
C GLU A 193 -6.89 20.18 -7.68
N LYS A 194 -6.83 20.15 -9.00
CA LYS A 194 -7.82 20.79 -9.87
C LYS A 194 -9.21 20.20 -9.63
N SER A 195 -9.31 18.87 -9.55
CA SER A 195 -10.58 18.20 -9.24
C SER A 195 -11.14 18.62 -7.88
N LEU A 196 -10.27 18.83 -6.87
CA LEU A 196 -10.68 19.33 -5.56
C LEU A 196 -11.17 20.79 -5.65
N CYS A 197 -10.45 21.65 -6.37
CA CYS A 197 -10.81 23.04 -6.59
C CYS A 197 -12.19 23.17 -7.26
N ASP A 198 -12.42 22.40 -8.33
CA ASP A 198 -13.70 22.38 -9.05
C ASP A 198 -14.84 21.93 -8.12
N LYS A 199 -14.61 20.90 -7.30
CA LYS A 199 -15.59 20.39 -6.32
C LYS A 199 -15.91 21.42 -5.23
N LEU A 200 -14.90 22.13 -4.73
CA LEU A 200 -15.07 23.20 -3.74
C LEU A 200 -15.87 24.38 -4.33
N ASN A 201 -15.53 24.83 -5.55
CA ASN A 201 -16.26 25.89 -6.23
C ASN A 201 -17.73 25.51 -6.47
N HIS A 202 -18.00 24.26 -6.86
CA HIS A 202 -19.36 23.78 -7.04
C HIS A 202 -20.16 23.77 -5.73
N ALA A 203 -19.56 23.28 -4.63
CA ALA A 203 -20.21 23.26 -3.32
C ALA A 203 -20.49 24.67 -2.75
N ILE A 204 -19.62 25.64 -3.04
CA ILE A 204 -19.82 27.05 -2.66
C ILE A 204 -20.97 27.68 -3.47
N GLY A 205 -21.18 27.26 -4.72
CA GLY A 205 -22.28 27.72 -5.56
C GLY A 205 -23.65 27.13 -5.21
N ASP A 206 -23.73 26.19 -4.26
CA ASP A 206 -24.99 25.61 -3.77
C ASP A 206 -25.43 26.35 -2.50
N ASP A 207 -26.50 27.14 -2.63
CA ASP A 207 -27.07 27.96 -1.56
C ASP A 207 -27.54 27.15 -0.33
N ASN A 208 -27.76 25.83 -0.49
CA ASN A 208 -28.19 24.94 0.60
C ASN A 208 -27.04 24.14 1.21
N PHE A 209 -25.79 24.42 0.83
CA PHE A 209 -24.67 23.63 1.30
C PHE A 209 -24.34 23.90 2.78
N GLU A 210 -24.60 22.91 3.64
CA GLU A 210 -24.47 23.00 5.11
C GLU A 210 -23.06 23.42 5.58
N HIS A 211 -22.01 23.13 4.81
CA HIS A 211 -20.63 23.45 5.18
C HIS A 211 -20.01 24.57 4.32
N PHE A 212 -20.81 25.51 3.82
CA PHE A 212 -20.35 26.65 2.99
C PHE A 212 -19.13 27.38 3.56
N GLY A 213 -19.13 27.69 4.87
CA GLY A 213 -18.01 28.37 5.52
C GLY A 213 -16.71 27.56 5.48
N LEU A 214 -16.80 26.25 5.70
CA LEU A 214 -15.65 25.35 5.63
C LEU A 214 -15.15 25.19 4.18
N ALA A 215 -16.04 25.06 3.20
CA ALA A 215 -15.65 24.98 1.79
C ALA A 215 -14.89 26.23 1.33
N ASN A 216 -15.34 27.43 1.71
CA ASN A 216 -14.61 28.68 1.42
C ASN A 216 -13.23 28.71 2.07
N TYR A 217 -13.13 28.31 3.34
CA TYR A 217 -11.85 28.22 4.04
C TYR A 217 -10.88 27.25 3.35
N LEU A 218 -11.36 26.06 2.98
CA LEU A 218 -10.54 25.05 2.29
C LEU A 218 -10.12 25.51 0.90
N LEU A 219 -10.99 26.18 0.15
CA LEU A 219 -10.65 26.75 -1.15
C LEU A 219 -9.57 27.84 -1.04
N GLN A 220 -9.67 28.73 -0.06
CA GLN A 220 -8.64 29.74 0.17
C GLN A 220 -7.32 29.08 0.53
N ARG A 221 -7.34 28.13 1.46
CA ARG A 221 -6.14 27.40 1.87
C ARG A 221 -5.50 26.61 0.72
N LEU A 222 -6.31 26.07 -0.21
CA LEU A 222 -5.78 25.39 -1.40
C LEU A 222 -5.03 26.38 -2.29
N LYS A 223 -5.58 27.57 -2.52
CA LYS A 223 -4.93 28.65 -3.29
C LYS A 223 -3.64 29.15 -2.64
N ASP A 224 -3.55 29.11 -1.31
CA ASP A 224 -2.35 29.53 -0.58
C ASP A 224 -1.23 28.45 -0.62
N LEU A 225 -1.56 27.21 -0.97
CA LEU A 225 -0.64 26.06 -1.02
C LEU A 225 -0.12 25.75 -2.43
N CYS A 226 -0.77 26.28 -3.48
CA CYS A 226 -0.37 26.17 -4.88
C CYS A 226 0.48 27.39 -5.28
#